data_AF-A0A660PI66-F1
#
_entry.id   AF-A0A660PI66-F1
#
_cell.length_a   1.000
_cell.length_b   1.000
_cell.length_c   1.000
_cell.angle_alpha   90.00
_cell.angle_beta   90.00
_cell.angle_gamma   90.00
#
_symmetry.space_group_name_H-M   'P 1'
#
loop_
_entity.id
_entity.type
_entity.pdbx_description
1 polymer ?
#
loop_
_entity_poly.entity_id
_entity_poly.type
_entity_poly.pdbx_seq_one_letter_code
_entity_poly.pdbx_strand_id
1 'polypeptide(L)'
;MPLDGQSLSQDRRNNMHRQVNRRSPDRREQEFIPFPNDVKEKIIRDGDGTLINSWGEKLGKQYKDISTSRIRKFFGGIELMIEFDINSLQLLRPQLAYVVGKESNKKVKPVLKDFRDQVDSCIGLVKDQQEFENLKKFLESIIAYHRYYGGRE
;
A
#
# COMPACT_ATOMS: atom_id res chain seq x y z
N MET A 1 83.08 -16.38 -14.57
CA MET A 1 82.34 -17.64 -14.81
C MET A 1 82.26 -18.38 -13.48
N PRO A 2 81.14 -19.05 -13.11
CA PRO A 2 79.93 -19.43 -13.87
C PRO A 2 78.73 -18.50 -13.55
N LEU A 3 77.62 -18.32 -14.29
CA LEU A 3 76.86 -19.05 -15.32
C LEU A 3 76.49 -20.49 -14.97
N ASP A 4 75.37 -20.65 -14.28
CA ASP A 4 74.44 -21.79 -14.28
C ASP A 4 73.14 -21.27 -13.65
N GLY A 5 71.91 -21.59 -14.05
CA GLY A 5 71.39 -22.59 -14.97
C GLY A 5 69.87 -22.58 -14.77
N GLN A 6 69.14 -22.68 -15.88
CA GLN A 6 67.71 -22.51 -16.03
C GLN A 6 66.84 -23.47 -15.17
N SER A 7 65.60 -23.07 -14.87
CA SER A 7 64.37 -23.67 -15.47
C SER A 7 63.15 -23.80 -14.53
N LEU A 8 61.97 -23.68 -15.16
CA LEU A 8 60.60 -24.10 -14.78
C LEU A 8 59.84 -23.17 -13.80
N SER A 9 58.92 -22.35 -14.29
CA SER A 9 57.57 -22.66 -14.79
C SER A 9 56.51 -22.78 -13.69
N GLN A 10 55.50 -21.92 -13.87
CA GLN A 10 54.10 -22.04 -13.47
C GLN A 10 53.66 -21.62 -12.06
N ASP A 11 52.73 -20.67 -12.13
CA ASP A 11 51.50 -20.57 -11.36
C ASP A 11 51.63 -20.68 -9.85
N ARG A 12 51.47 -19.53 -9.17
CA ARG A 12 50.68 -19.49 -7.94
C ARG A 12 50.27 -18.06 -7.59
N ARG A 13 48.94 -17.89 -7.57
CA ARG A 13 48.17 -17.00 -6.67
C ARG A 13 47.95 -15.56 -7.15
N ASN A 14 47.05 -15.49 -8.12
CA ASN A 14 45.89 -14.60 -8.06
C ASN A 14 45.36 -14.52 -6.61
N ASN A 15 45.46 -13.36 -5.96
CA ASN A 15 44.79 -13.08 -4.67
C ASN A 15 44.14 -11.70 -4.79
N MET A 16 42.90 -11.67 -5.30
CA MET A 16 41.72 -11.33 -4.49
C MET A 16 41.95 -10.12 -3.59
N HIS A 17 41.45 -8.97 -4.03
CA HIS A 17 40.56 -8.10 -3.26
C HIS A 17 39.66 -7.34 -4.24
N ARG A 18 38.84 -8.09 -4.99
CA ARG A 18 37.59 -7.54 -5.53
C ARG A 18 36.70 -7.35 -4.31
N GLN A 19 36.54 -6.11 -3.86
CA GLN A 19 35.49 -5.75 -2.92
C GLN A 19 34.16 -6.16 -3.55
N VAL A 20 33.69 -7.35 -3.15
CA VAL A 20 32.34 -7.80 -3.42
C VAL A 20 31.46 -6.84 -2.64
N ASN A 21 30.95 -5.84 -3.34
CA ASN A 21 29.89 -4.96 -2.88
C ASN A 21 28.70 -5.85 -2.51
N ARG A 22 28.61 -6.23 -1.23
CA ARG A 22 27.46 -6.90 -0.64
C ARG A 22 26.32 -5.89 -0.67
N ARG A 23 25.69 -5.72 -1.83
CA ARG A 23 24.38 -5.09 -1.94
C ARG A 23 23.45 -5.92 -1.07
N SER A 24 23.11 -5.39 0.10
CA SER A 24 22.14 -5.97 1.01
C SER A 24 20.87 -6.31 0.23
N PRO A 25 20.35 -7.55 0.29
CA PRO A 25 19.09 -7.90 -0.33
C PRO A 25 17.97 -7.48 0.61
N ASP A 26 17.75 -6.18 0.77
CA ASP A 26 16.66 -5.67 1.62
C ASP A 26 15.89 -4.54 0.93
N ARG A 27 15.35 -4.86 -0.24
CA ARG A 27 14.15 -4.24 -0.80
C ARG A 27 13.34 -5.33 -1.46
N ARG A 28 12.61 -6.11 -0.67
CA ARG A 28 11.38 -6.69 -1.20
C ARG A 28 10.49 -5.49 -1.50
N GLU A 29 10.38 -5.12 -2.77
CA GLU A 29 9.29 -4.23 -3.21
C GLU A 29 8.01 -4.86 -2.68
N GLN A 30 7.26 -4.14 -1.84
CA GLN A 30 5.96 -4.62 -1.41
C GLN A 30 5.09 -4.65 -2.65
N GLU A 31 4.85 -5.85 -3.15
CA GLU A 31 3.96 -6.08 -4.28
C GLU A 31 2.53 -5.96 -3.77
N PHE A 32 1.92 -4.80 -4.01
CA PHE A 32 0.52 -4.55 -3.67
C PHE A 32 -0.38 -5.29 -4.67
N ILE A 33 -1.43 -5.92 -4.16
CA ILE A 33 -2.48 -6.50 -5.00
C ILE A 33 -3.16 -5.33 -5.73
N PRO A 34 -3.13 -5.31 -7.08
CA PRO A 34 -3.79 -4.25 -7.83
C PRO A 34 -5.30 -4.34 -7.60
N PHE A 35 -5.95 -3.20 -7.38
CA PHE A 35 -7.40 -3.11 -7.27
C PHE A 35 -7.96 -2.64 -8.63
N PRO A 36 -8.54 -3.53 -9.45
CA PRO A 36 -8.93 -3.23 -10.83
C PRO A 36 -10.03 -2.18 -10.91
N ASN A 37 -10.00 -1.36 -11.96
CA ASN A 37 -10.97 -0.28 -12.14
C ASN A 37 -12.40 -0.78 -12.37
N ASP A 38 -12.57 -1.88 -13.11
CA ASP A 38 -13.87 -2.51 -13.35
C ASP A 38 -14.50 -3.02 -12.05
N VAL A 39 -13.68 -3.54 -11.13
CA VAL A 39 -14.14 -3.93 -9.79
C VAL A 39 -14.55 -2.70 -8.97
N LYS A 40 -13.74 -1.64 -8.99
CA LYS A 40 -14.08 -0.37 -8.30
C LYS A 40 -15.42 0.18 -8.79
N GLU A 41 -15.64 0.17 -10.10
CA GLU A 41 -16.90 0.61 -10.70
C GLU A 41 -18.09 -0.21 -10.22
N LYS A 42 -18.01 -1.54 -10.24
CA LYS A 42 -19.10 -2.41 -9.74
C LYS A 42 -19.37 -2.21 -8.24
N ILE A 43 -18.32 -2.01 -7.45
CA ILE A 43 -18.47 -1.73 -6.01
C ILE A 43 -19.18 -0.40 -5.80
N ILE A 44 -18.73 0.67 -6.47
CA ILE A 44 -19.22 2.03 -6.19
C ILE A 44 -20.57 2.29 -6.88
N ARG A 45 -20.70 1.93 -8.17
CA ARG A 45 -21.91 2.19 -8.97
C ARG A 45 -23.03 1.21 -8.64
N ASP A 46 -22.72 -0.08 -8.59
CA ASP A 46 -23.75 -1.12 -8.50
C ASP A 46 -23.97 -1.60 -7.06
N GLY A 47 -23.03 -1.29 -6.14
CA GLY A 47 -23.11 -1.74 -4.75
C GLY A 47 -22.96 -3.26 -4.61
N ASP A 48 -22.19 -3.91 -5.50
CA ASP A 48 -22.02 -5.37 -5.51
C ASP A 48 -21.44 -5.87 -4.17
N GLY A 49 -22.32 -6.45 -3.34
CA GLY A 49 -21.97 -6.94 -2.00
C GLY A 49 -20.93 -8.07 -2.01
N THR A 50 -20.86 -8.88 -3.06
CA THR A 50 -19.86 -9.95 -3.19
C THR A 50 -18.48 -9.36 -3.42
N LEU A 51 -18.40 -8.35 -4.29
CA LEU A 51 -17.15 -7.62 -4.53
C LEU A 51 -16.75 -6.77 -3.32
N ILE A 52 -17.69 -6.11 -2.65
CA ILE A 52 -17.44 -5.37 -1.40
C ILE A 52 -16.79 -6.30 -0.37
N ASN A 53 -17.39 -7.48 -0.12
CA ASN A 53 -16.88 -8.41 0.88
C ASN A 53 -15.48 -8.94 0.51
N SER A 54 -15.32 -9.47 -0.71
CA SER A 54 -14.07 -10.10 -1.13
C SER A 54 -12.91 -9.12 -1.30
N TRP A 55 -13.15 -7.90 -1.78
CA TRP A 55 -12.12 -6.87 -1.89
C TRP A 55 -11.87 -6.13 -0.58
N GLY A 56 -12.90 -5.95 0.25
CA GLY A 56 -12.74 -5.49 1.63
C GLY A 56 -11.78 -6.39 2.40
N GLU A 57 -11.90 -7.71 2.25
CA GLU A 57 -10.99 -8.68 2.86
C GLU A 57 -9.55 -8.56 2.34
N LYS A 58 -9.37 -8.58 1.02
CA LYS A 58 -8.04 -8.46 0.38
C LYS A 58 -7.31 -7.19 0.83
N LEU A 59 -8.00 -6.05 0.77
CA LEU A 59 -7.42 -4.76 1.14
C LEU A 59 -7.21 -4.65 2.66
N GLY A 60 -8.17 -5.11 3.47
CA GLY A 60 -8.02 -5.15 4.93
C GLY A 60 -6.79 -5.94 5.36
N LYS A 61 -6.54 -7.08 4.71
CA LYS A 61 -5.33 -7.90 4.92
C LYS A 61 -4.05 -7.22 4.41
N GLN A 62 -4.09 -6.61 3.22
CA GLN A 62 -2.96 -5.89 2.62
C GLN A 62 -2.49 -4.72 3.50
N TYR A 63 -3.44 -4.02 4.13
CA TYR A 63 -3.16 -2.82 4.92
C TYR A 63 -3.08 -3.07 6.44
N LYS A 64 -3.00 -4.33 6.88
CA LYS A 64 -2.96 -4.69 8.32
C LYS A 64 -1.83 -4.02 9.11
N ASP A 65 -0.73 -3.67 8.45
CA ASP A 65 0.42 -3.01 9.09
C ASP A 65 0.24 -1.50 9.29
N ILE A 66 -0.83 -0.90 8.74
CA ILE A 66 -1.25 0.46 9.07
C ILE A 66 -1.94 0.42 10.44
N SER A 67 -1.65 1.39 11.32
CA SER A 67 -2.33 1.46 12.60
C SER A 67 -3.82 1.80 12.43
N THR A 68 -4.65 1.17 13.26
CA THR A 68 -6.10 1.34 13.24
C THR A 68 -6.49 2.79 13.54
N SER A 69 -5.73 3.47 14.39
CA SER A 69 -5.89 4.90 14.70
C SER A 69 -5.77 5.80 13.47
N ARG A 70 -4.89 5.48 12.51
CA ARG A 70 -4.71 6.26 11.27
C ARG A 70 -5.84 6.03 10.28
N ILE A 71 -6.23 4.77 10.14
CA ILE A 71 -7.40 4.34 9.36
C ILE A 71 -8.67 5.02 9.87
N ARG A 72 -8.97 4.90 11.18
CA ARG A 72 -10.16 5.52 11.80
C ARG A 72 -10.15 7.04 11.71
N LYS A 73 -9.01 7.70 11.91
CA LYS A 73 -8.93 9.16 11.82
C LYS A 73 -9.36 9.67 10.44
N PHE A 74 -9.08 8.89 9.39
CA PHE A 74 -9.57 9.19 8.05
C PHE A 74 -11.05 8.86 7.89
N PHE A 75 -11.45 7.64 8.23
CA PHE A 75 -12.81 7.15 7.99
C PHE A 75 -13.87 7.80 8.85
N GLY A 76 -13.52 8.31 10.03
CA GLY A 76 -14.46 9.04 10.89
C GLY A 76 -15.07 10.27 10.19
N GLY A 77 -14.33 10.93 9.30
CA GLY A 77 -14.89 12.04 8.50
C GLY A 77 -15.98 11.58 7.54
N ILE A 78 -15.82 10.40 6.93
CA ILE A 78 -16.79 9.79 6.01
C ILE A 78 -17.99 9.22 6.76
N GLU A 79 -17.77 8.59 7.92
CA GLU A 79 -18.84 8.03 8.74
C GLU A 79 -19.79 9.11 9.28
N LEU A 80 -19.25 10.27 9.65
CA LEU A 80 -20.03 11.41 10.14
C LEU A 80 -20.85 12.12 9.06
N MET A 81 -20.54 11.90 7.78
CA MET A 81 -21.34 12.42 6.68
C MET A 81 -22.61 11.56 6.53
N ILE A 82 -23.73 12.10 7.02
CA ILE A 82 -25.04 11.47 6.93
C ILE A 82 -25.57 11.57 5.48
N GLU A 83 -25.41 12.73 4.86
CA GLU A 83 -25.81 12.99 3.47
C GLU A 83 -24.59 13.22 2.57
N PHE A 84 -24.77 12.90 1.30
CA PHE A 84 -23.78 13.12 0.26
C PHE A 84 -23.66 14.60 -0.05
N ASP A 85 -22.50 15.15 0.29
CA ASP A 85 -22.02 16.43 -0.21
C ASP A 85 -20.70 16.21 -0.94
N ILE A 86 -20.72 16.48 -2.25
CA ILE A 86 -19.55 16.32 -3.11
C ILE A 86 -18.39 17.19 -2.65
N ASN A 87 -18.63 18.38 -2.11
CA ASN A 87 -17.56 19.27 -1.67
C ASN A 87 -16.85 18.70 -0.44
N SER A 88 -17.63 18.29 0.57
CA SER A 88 -17.11 17.60 1.76
C SER A 88 -16.36 16.32 1.38
N LEU A 89 -16.89 15.52 0.46
CA LEU A 89 -16.22 14.32 -0.02
C LEU A 89 -14.87 14.64 -0.69
N GLN A 90 -14.80 15.68 -1.52
CA GLN A 90 -13.54 16.11 -2.15
C GLN A 90 -12.50 16.60 -1.13
N LEU A 91 -12.92 17.23 -0.02
CA LEU A 91 -12.03 17.71 1.03
C LEU A 91 -11.36 16.60 1.84
N LEU A 92 -11.81 15.35 1.72
CA LEU A 92 -11.15 14.20 2.34
C LEU A 92 -9.84 13.81 1.60
N ARG A 93 -9.74 14.13 0.31
CA ARG A 93 -8.56 13.85 -0.53
C ARG A 93 -7.29 14.57 -0.04
N PRO A 94 -7.31 15.89 0.26
CA PRO A 94 -6.15 16.55 0.86
C PRO A 94 -5.86 16.08 2.29
N GLN A 95 -6.87 15.65 3.06
CA GLN A 95 -6.64 15.06 4.40
C GLN A 95 -5.85 13.75 4.30
N LEU A 96 -6.20 12.87 3.36
CA LEU A 96 -5.42 11.66 3.06
C LEU A 96 -3.98 12.00 2.66
N ALA A 97 -3.81 12.98 1.76
CA ALA A 97 -2.50 13.40 1.29
C ALA A 97 -1.61 13.91 2.45
N TYR A 98 -2.19 14.68 3.37
CA TYR A 98 -1.48 15.16 4.56
C TYR A 98 -1.04 14.02 5.48
N VAL A 99 -1.91 13.03 5.72
CA VAL A 99 -1.59 11.85 6.55
C VAL A 99 -0.42 11.05 5.96
N VAL A 100 -0.41 10.85 4.64
CA VAL A 100 0.73 10.23 3.92
C VAL A 100 1.98 11.11 3.99
N GLY A 101 1.84 12.41 3.77
CA GLY A 101 2.93 13.38 3.75
C GLY A 101 3.68 13.44 5.08
N LYS A 102 2.93 13.41 6.19
CA LYS A 102 3.45 13.45 7.56
C LYS A 102 4.11 12.14 8.01
N GLU A 103 3.84 11.02 7.32
CA GLU A 103 4.46 9.74 7.67
C GLU A 103 5.98 9.77 7.45
N SER A 104 6.72 9.53 8.53
CA SER A 104 8.19 9.49 8.56
C SER A 104 8.74 8.06 8.47
N ASN A 105 7.94 7.06 8.84
CA ASN A 105 8.33 5.66 8.75
C ASN A 105 8.36 5.21 7.28
N LYS A 106 9.58 5.00 6.77
CA LYS A 106 9.85 4.59 5.38
C LYS A 106 9.23 3.24 4.99
N LYS A 107 8.88 2.38 5.96
CA LYS A 107 8.20 1.10 5.71
C LYS A 107 6.68 1.26 5.62
N VAL A 108 6.10 2.23 6.35
CA VAL A 108 4.65 2.44 6.39
C VAL A 108 4.19 3.42 5.32
N LYS A 109 5.02 4.43 4.99
CA LYS A 109 4.67 5.46 3.99
C LYS A 109 4.23 4.89 2.63
N PRO A 110 4.90 3.88 2.04
CA PRO A 110 4.47 3.30 0.78
C PRO A 110 3.11 2.60 0.89
N VAL A 111 2.87 1.84 1.97
CA VAL A 111 1.60 1.15 2.24
C VAL A 111 0.45 2.15 2.39
N LEU A 112 0.69 3.22 3.15
CA LEU A 112 -0.28 4.29 3.38
C LEU A 112 -0.57 5.08 2.11
N LYS A 113 0.43 5.25 1.24
CA LYS A 113 0.28 5.87 -0.07
C LYS A 113 -0.58 5.01 -1.00
N ASP A 114 -0.30 3.71 -1.09
CA ASP A 114 -1.10 2.79 -1.90
C ASP A 114 -2.57 2.77 -1.43
N PHE A 115 -2.78 2.62 -0.12
CA PHE A 115 -4.12 2.74 0.47
C PHE A 115 -4.82 4.04 0.10
N ARG A 116 -4.13 5.19 0.23
CA ARG A 116 -4.65 6.49 -0.17
C ARG A 116 -5.04 6.52 -1.64
N ASP A 117 -4.20 5.99 -2.52
CA ASP A 117 -4.43 6.04 -3.97
C ASP A 117 -5.61 5.15 -4.36
N GLN A 118 -5.76 3.97 -3.73
CA GLN A 118 -6.94 3.13 -3.94
C GLN A 118 -8.23 3.81 -3.46
N VAL A 119 -8.24 4.40 -2.26
CA VAL A 119 -9.41 5.11 -1.74
C VAL A 119 -9.74 6.35 -2.57
N ASP A 120 -8.73 7.14 -2.97
CA ASP A 120 -8.90 8.33 -3.81
C ASP A 120 -9.58 8.00 -5.14
N SER A 121 -9.18 6.89 -5.76
CA SER A 121 -9.81 6.43 -7.00
C SER A 121 -11.28 6.03 -6.80
N CYS A 122 -11.65 5.47 -5.64
CA CYS A 122 -13.04 5.16 -5.32
C CYS A 122 -13.86 6.44 -5.06
N ILE A 123 -13.29 7.41 -4.34
CA ILE A 123 -13.91 8.73 -4.12
C ILE A 123 -14.23 9.41 -5.46
N GLY A 124 -13.34 9.31 -6.44
CA GLY A 124 -13.55 9.89 -7.77
C GLY A 124 -14.69 9.27 -8.59
N LEU A 125 -15.21 8.11 -8.19
CA LEU A 125 -16.33 7.44 -8.87
C LEU A 125 -17.70 7.92 -8.39
N VAL A 126 -17.78 8.49 -7.19
CA VAL A 126 -19.02 8.88 -6.51
C VAL A 126 -19.60 10.16 -7.09
N LYS A 127 -20.89 10.13 -7.44
CA LYS A 127 -21.67 11.20 -8.06
C LYS A 127 -22.99 11.48 -7.36
N ASP A 128 -23.50 10.52 -6.59
CA ASP A 128 -24.78 10.64 -5.89
C ASP A 128 -24.77 9.94 -4.52
N GLN A 129 -25.90 10.05 -3.81
CA GLN A 129 -26.08 9.46 -2.49
C GLN A 129 -25.91 7.93 -2.48
N GLN A 130 -26.40 7.24 -3.50
CA GLN A 130 -26.35 5.78 -3.54
C GLN A 130 -24.91 5.29 -3.70
N GLU A 131 -24.15 5.92 -4.61
CA GLU A 131 -22.73 5.64 -4.79
C GLU A 131 -21.91 6.00 -3.55
N PHE A 132 -22.31 7.06 -2.82
CA PHE A 132 -21.68 7.44 -1.55
C PHE A 132 -21.92 6.40 -0.45
N GLU A 133 -23.14 5.88 -0.31
CA GLU A 133 -23.43 4.79 0.64
C GLU A 133 -22.68 3.50 0.28
N ASN A 134 -22.51 3.22 -1.01
CA ASN A 134 -21.70 2.08 -1.47
C ASN A 134 -20.22 2.26 -1.09
N LEU A 135 -19.68 3.46 -1.24
CA LEU A 135 -18.34 3.80 -0.75
C LEU A 135 -18.25 3.55 0.77
N LYS A 136 -19.20 4.02 1.58
CA LYS A 136 -19.21 3.82 3.03
C LYS A 136 -19.16 2.34 3.40
N LYS A 137 -20.04 1.52 2.83
CA LYS A 137 -20.07 0.05 3.05
C LYS A 137 -18.74 -0.61 2.68
N PHE A 138 -18.15 -0.21 1.55
CA PHE A 138 -16.87 -0.75 1.13
C PHE A 138 -15.75 -0.41 2.12
N LEU A 139 -15.67 0.84 2.55
CA LEU A 139 -14.67 1.29 3.51
C LEU A 139 -14.85 0.61 4.88
N GLU A 140 -16.09 0.43 5.34
CA GLU A 140 -16.41 -0.31 6.55
C GLU A 140 -15.95 -1.77 6.46
N SER A 141 -16.13 -2.42 5.31
CA SER A 141 -15.64 -3.77 5.07
C SER A 141 -14.10 -3.86 5.19
N ILE A 142 -13.38 -2.89 4.62
CA ILE A 142 -11.91 -2.81 4.75
C ILE A 142 -11.52 -2.69 6.24
N ILE A 143 -12.18 -1.83 7.01
CA ILE A 143 -11.90 -1.62 8.44
C ILE A 143 -12.19 -2.89 9.24
N ALA A 144 -13.31 -3.55 8.97
CA ALA A 144 -13.69 -4.79 9.64
C ALA A 144 -12.64 -5.88 9.43
N TYR A 145 -12.22 -6.12 8.19
CA TYR A 145 -11.19 -7.10 7.88
C TYR A 145 -9.80 -6.69 8.33
N HIS A 146 -9.46 -5.39 8.29
CA HIS A 146 -8.23 -4.87 8.86
C HIS A 146 -8.11 -5.22 10.34
N ARG A 147 -9.18 -5.00 11.12
CA ARG A 147 -9.23 -5.41 12.53
C ARG A 147 -9.15 -6.93 12.70
N TYR A 148 -9.89 -7.69 11.89
CA TYR A 148 -9.89 -9.15 11.92
C TYR A 148 -8.48 -9.74 11.72
N TYR A 149 -7.68 -9.16 10.81
CA TYR A 149 -6.32 -9.61 10.52
C TYR A 149 -5.24 -9.07 11.47
N GLY A 150 -5.63 -8.47 12.59
CA GLY A 150 -4.71 -8.01 13.64
C GLY A 150 -4.12 -6.63 13.37
N GLY A 151 -4.89 -5.73 12.77
CA GLY A 151 -4.54 -4.31 12.64
C GLY A 151 -4.00 -3.74 13.96
N ARG A 152 -2.78 -3.21 13.93
CA ARG A 152 -2.11 -2.72 15.16
C ARG A 152 -2.86 -1.51 15.73
N GLU A 153 -2.97 -1.41 17.05
CA GLU A 153 -3.46 -0.19 17.71
C GLU A 153 -2.49 0.99 17.52
#